data_AF-A0A2A4FCH4-F1
#
_entry.id   AF-A0A2A4FCH4-F1
#
_cell.length_a   1.000
_cell.length_b   1.000
_cell.length_c   1.000
_cell.angle_alpha   90.00
_cell.angle_beta   90.00
_cell.angle_gamma   90.00
#
_symmetry.space_group_name_H-M   'P 1'
#
loop_
_entity.id
_entity.type
_entity.pdbx_description
1 polymer ?
#
loop_
_entity_poly.entity_id
_entity_poly.type
_entity_poly.pdbx_seq_one_letter_code
_entity_poly.pdbx_strand_id
1 'polypeptide(L)'
;MPNEFSRRAALAAVQATLADAIAHDFRDALPIARYVDALPGCAPRPGYCHDQVDLWLRSHPGDTPVRGWLNQADFLVAIRFVSHSLVRTAAGDLLDVTYAAPSYPQHFIEHPVAAGDFFALVRDEPPVPYIDVALPDRS
;
A
#
# COMPACT_ATOMS: atom_id res chain seq x y z
N MET A 1 0.48 -18.79 -36.32
CA MET A 1 0.31 -17.40 -35.87
C MET A 1 1.06 -17.26 -34.56
N PRO A 2 2.01 -16.32 -34.41
CA PRO A 2 2.68 -16.15 -33.13
C PRO A 2 1.63 -15.68 -32.11
N ASN A 3 1.70 -16.23 -30.91
CA ASN A 3 0.87 -15.85 -29.78
C ASN A 3 1.16 -14.37 -29.46
N GLU A 4 0.30 -13.45 -29.89
CA GLU A 4 0.45 -12.04 -29.53
C GLU A 4 0.34 -11.92 -28.01
N PHE A 5 1.40 -11.43 -27.37
CA PHE A 5 1.40 -11.14 -25.94
C PHE A 5 0.35 -10.07 -25.65
N SER A 6 -0.80 -10.49 -25.11
CA SER A 6 -1.83 -9.55 -24.69
C SER A 6 -1.41 -8.88 -23.39
N ARG A 7 -0.86 -7.67 -23.50
CA ARG A 7 -0.47 -6.84 -22.34
C ARG A 7 -1.61 -6.69 -21.33
N ARG A 8 -2.86 -6.63 -21.81
CA ARG A 8 -4.07 -6.59 -20.98
C ARG A 8 -4.29 -7.88 -20.18
N ALA A 9 -4.13 -9.04 -20.82
CA ALA A 9 -4.30 -10.32 -20.12
C ALA A 9 -3.20 -10.54 -19.07
N ALA A 10 -1.96 -10.14 -19.39
CA ALA A 10 -0.85 -10.17 -18.44
C ALA A 10 -1.12 -9.26 -17.23
N LEU A 11 -1.58 -8.03 -17.46
CA LEU A 11 -1.96 -7.11 -16.37
C LEU A 11 -3.06 -7.71 -15.50
N ALA A 12 -4.12 -8.26 -16.09
CA ALA A 12 -5.22 -8.87 -15.35
C ALA A 12 -4.74 -10.05 -14.47
N ALA A 13 -3.81 -10.87 -14.97
CA ALA A 13 -3.22 -11.96 -14.20
C ALA A 13 -2.38 -11.46 -13.01
N VAL A 14 -1.60 -10.38 -13.21
CA VAL A 14 -0.85 -9.72 -12.13
C VAL A 14 -1.81 -9.18 -11.06
N GLN A 15 -2.86 -8.46 -11.48
CA GLN A 15 -3.84 -7.89 -10.56
C GLN A 15 -4.58 -8.97 -9.76
N ALA A 16 -4.99 -10.07 -10.41
CA ALA A 16 -5.64 -11.19 -9.73
C ALA A 16 -4.71 -11.87 -8.72
N THR A 17 -3.47 -12.18 -9.11
CA THR A 17 -2.48 -12.80 -8.22
C THR A 17 -2.19 -11.92 -7.01
N LEU A 18 -2.10 -10.61 -7.22
CA LEU A 18 -1.88 -9.64 -6.15
C LEU A 18 -3.09 -9.51 -5.23
N ALA A 19 -4.31 -9.53 -5.76
CA ALA A 19 -5.54 -9.54 -4.96
C ALA A 19 -5.60 -10.77 -4.05
N ASP A 20 -5.26 -11.96 -4.57
CA ASP A 20 -5.21 -13.20 -3.80
C ASP A 20 -4.15 -13.15 -2.69
N ALA A 21 -2.97 -12.58 -2.99
CA ALA A 21 -1.91 -12.39 -2.01
C ALA A 21 -2.33 -11.43 -0.88
N ILE A 22 -2.90 -10.27 -1.23
CA ILE A 22 -3.43 -9.31 -0.25
C ILE A 22 -4.53 -9.96 0.60
N ALA A 23 -5.44 -10.72 0.01
CA ALA A 23 -6.47 -11.44 0.76
C ALA A 23 -5.88 -12.45 1.75
N HIS A 24 -4.85 -13.20 1.34
CA HIS A 24 -4.16 -14.17 2.19
C HIS A 24 -3.44 -13.48 3.36
N ASP A 25 -2.70 -12.41 3.06
CA ASP A 25 -1.83 -11.71 4.01
C ASP A 25 -2.61 -10.74 4.91
N PHE A 26 -3.88 -10.46 4.63
CA PHE A 26 -4.69 -9.54 5.42
C PHE A 26 -4.80 -9.94 6.90
N ARG A 27 -4.71 -11.25 7.20
CA ARG A 27 -4.69 -11.76 8.59
C ARG A 27 -3.47 -11.26 9.38
N ASP A 28 -2.39 -10.93 8.68
CA ASP A 28 -1.09 -10.50 9.20
C ASP A 28 -0.90 -8.98 8.98
N ALA A 29 -1.98 -8.26 8.62
CA ALA A 29 -1.92 -6.83 8.35
C ALA A 29 -1.50 -6.03 9.59
N LEU A 30 -0.65 -5.03 9.36
CA LEU A 30 0.00 -4.25 10.39
C LEU A 30 -0.86 -3.03 10.75
N PRO A 31 -1.03 -2.73 12.05
CA PRO A 31 -1.66 -1.50 12.48
C PRO A 31 -0.73 -0.30 12.28
N ILE A 32 -1.32 0.87 12.04
CA ILE A 32 -0.60 2.14 12.00
C ILE A 32 -0.61 2.76 13.39
N ALA A 33 0.58 3.04 13.95
CA ALA A 33 0.72 3.56 15.30
C ALA A 33 0.37 5.05 15.39
N ARG A 34 0.78 5.84 14.39
CA ARG A 34 0.53 7.29 14.35
C ARG A 34 0.39 7.80 12.92
N TYR A 35 -0.31 8.92 12.80
CA TYR A 35 -0.62 9.62 11.56
C TYR A 35 -0.02 11.03 11.57
N VAL A 36 0.05 11.65 10.40
CA VAL A 36 0.80 12.89 10.16
C VAL A 36 0.34 14.07 11.02
N ASP A 37 -0.93 14.10 11.41
CA ASP A 37 -1.53 15.11 12.29
C ASP A 37 -1.03 15.04 13.73
N ALA A 38 -0.50 13.89 14.15
CA ALA A 38 0.19 13.70 15.42
C ALA A 38 1.72 13.91 15.32
N LEU A 39 2.25 14.25 14.14
CA LEU A 39 3.69 14.39 13.89
C LEU A 39 4.09 15.88 13.79
N PRO A 40 4.95 16.39 14.69
CA PRO A 40 5.32 17.80 14.70
C PRO A 40 5.97 18.26 13.40
N GLY A 41 5.50 19.39 12.85
CA GLY A 41 6.07 20.00 11.65
C GLY A 41 5.69 19.32 10.33
N CYS A 42 4.84 18.29 10.37
CA CYS A 42 4.31 17.64 9.18
C CYS A 42 2.88 18.12 8.89
N ALA A 43 2.50 18.09 7.61
CA ALA A 43 1.15 18.39 7.16
C ALA A 43 0.73 17.33 6.13
N PRO A 44 -0.52 16.86 6.14
CA PRO A 44 -0.97 15.86 5.19
C PRO A 44 -0.79 16.30 3.73
N ARG A 45 -0.30 15.41 2.88
CA ARG A 45 -0.25 15.60 1.42
C ARG A 45 -0.72 14.34 0.69
N PRO A 46 -2.05 14.13 0.60
CA PRO A 46 -2.63 13.01 -0.12
C PRO A 46 -2.04 12.84 -1.53
N GLY A 47 -1.70 11.60 -1.90
CA GLY A 47 -1.11 11.26 -3.20
C GLY A 47 0.42 11.41 -3.29
N TYR A 48 1.07 12.00 -2.28
CA TYR A 48 2.53 12.15 -2.21
C TYR A 48 3.14 11.24 -1.15
N CYS A 49 2.60 10.03 -0.96
CA CYS A 49 2.99 9.17 0.16
C CYS A 49 4.44 8.73 0.12
N HIS A 50 4.93 8.37 -1.05
CA HIS A 50 6.32 8.00 -1.28
C HIS A 50 7.27 9.17 -1.00
N ASP A 51 6.95 10.35 -1.54
CA ASP A 51 7.80 11.54 -1.41
C ASP A 51 7.83 12.07 0.02
N GLN A 52 6.74 11.92 0.77
CA GLN A 52 6.69 12.30 2.19
C GLN A 52 7.49 11.35 3.07
N VAL A 53 7.48 10.05 2.78
CA VAL A 53 8.41 9.10 3.42
C VAL A 53 9.85 9.51 3.13
N ASP A 54 10.20 9.80 1.87
CA ASP A 54 11.55 10.24 1.53
C ASP A 54 11.95 11.56 2.22
N LEU A 55 11.01 12.49 2.41
CA LEU A 55 11.22 13.71 3.17
C LEU A 55 11.45 13.43 4.66
N TRP A 56 10.64 12.55 5.26
CA TRP A 56 10.77 12.17 6.66
C TRP A 56 12.14 11.56 6.95
N LEU A 57 12.59 10.64 6.09
CA LEU A 57 13.85 9.92 6.27
C LEU A 57 15.08 10.83 6.22
N ARG A 58 15.00 12.00 5.57
CA ARG A 58 16.10 12.98 5.57
C ARG A 58 16.39 13.55 6.95
N SER A 59 15.40 13.67 7.83
CA SER A 59 15.58 14.14 9.20
C SER A 59 15.59 13.01 10.24
N HIS A 60 15.26 11.78 9.85
CA HIS A 60 15.17 10.62 10.74
C HIS A 60 15.94 9.41 10.17
N PRO A 61 17.30 9.45 10.16
CA PRO A 61 18.12 8.46 9.45
C PRO A 61 18.10 7.05 10.06
N GLY A 62 17.56 6.88 11.27
CA GLY A 62 17.37 5.57 11.90
C GLY A 62 16.08 4.87 11.48
N ASP A 63 15.18 5.58 10.81
CA ASP A 63 13.92 5.05 10.33
C ASP A 63 14.08 4.46 8.91
N THR A 64 13.11 3.66 8.47
CA THR A 64 13.16 2.97 7.17
C THR A 64 11.83 3.10 6.42
N PRO A 65 11.84 3.11 5.08
CA PRO A 65 10.61 3.12 4.30
C PRO A 65 9.96 1.73 4.31
N VAL A 66 8.63 1.69 4.40
CA VAL A 66 7.85 0.47 4.21
C VAL A 66 6.85 0.71 3.09
N ARG A 67 6.86 -0.15 2.08
CA ARG A 67 6.04 -0.03 0.87
C ARG A 67 5.00 -1.13 0.85
N GLY A 68 3.79 -0.85 0.42
CA GLY A 68 2.72 -1.83 0.53
C GLY A 68 1.34 -1.30 0.17
N TRP A 69 0.34 -1.89 0.80
CA TRP A 69 -1.07 -1.78 0.43
C TRP A 69 -1.89 -1.38 1.65
N LEU A 70 -2.55 -0.23 1.58
CA LEU A 70 -3.38 0.33 2.65
C LEU A 70 -4.86 0.16 2.30
N ASN A 71 -5.70 -0.36 3.20
CA ASN A 71 -7.14 -0.33 2.98
C ASN A 71 -7.66 1.12 3.02
N GLN A 72 -8.35 1.54 1.96
CA GLN A 72 -8.84 2.91 1.83
C GLN A 72 -10.37 2.98 1.84
N ALA A 73 -11.04 1.99 1.27
CA ALA A 73 -12.49 2.00 1.16
C ALA A 73 -13.03 0.59 1.20
N ASP A 74 -14.12 0.42 1.95
CA ASP A 74 -14.92 -0.80 1.96
C ASP A 74 -16.11 -0.60 1.02
N PHE A 75 -16.23 -1.48 0.03
CA PHE A 75 -17.41 -1.58 -0.84
C PHE A 75 -18.27 -2.76 -0.37
N LEU A 76 -19.51 -2.84 -0.91
CA LEU A 76 -20.45 -3.91 -0.57
C LEU A 76 -19.88 -5.32 -0.80
N VAL A 77 -19.01 -5.49 -1.79
CA VAL A 77 -18.51 -6.80 -2.26
C VAL A 77 -16.99 -6.89 -2.31
N ALA A 78 -16.27 -5.83 -1.95
CA ALA A 78 -14.82 -5.76 -2.07
C ALA A 78 -14.24 -4.71 -1.13
N ILE A 79 -12.95 -4.83 -0.83
CA ILE A 79 -12.16 -3.79 -0.13
C ILE A 79 -11.14 -3.26 -1.12
N ARG A 80 -11.04 -1.93 -1.24
CA ARG A 80 -9.98 -1.27 -2.01
C ARG A 80 -8.73 -1.11 -1.17
N PHE A 81 -7.64 -1.65 -1.70
CA PHE A 81 -6.29 -1.40 -1.22
C PHE A 81 -5.57 -0.46 -2.18
N VAL A 82 -4.96 0.59 -1.66
CA VAL A 82 -4.15 1.53 -2.44
C VAL A 82 -2.67 1.33 -2.17
N SER A 83 -1.85 1.54 -3.20
CA SER A 83 -0.41 1.59 -3.05
C SER A 83 -0.05 2.71 -2.06
N HIS A 84 0.70 2.38 -1.02
CA HIS A 84 1.05 3.35 0.01
C HIS A 84 2.48 3.14 0.51
N SER A 85 3.02 4.17 1.15
CA SER A 85 4.28 4.05 1.87
C SER A 85 4.18 4.68 3.24
N LEU A 86 4.73 3.94 4.20
CA LEU A 86 4.81 4.28 5.59
C LEU A 86 6.27 4.38 6.01
N VAL A 87 6.49 4.86 7.22
CA VAL A 87 7.79 4.82 7.89
C VAL A 87 7.76 3.75 8.96
N ARG A 88 8.77 2.88 9.01
CA ARG A 88 9.07 2.06 10.18
C ARG A 88 10.13 2.75 11.00
N THR A 89 9.80 3.10 12.23
CA THR A 89 10.74 3.77 13.13
C THR A 89 11.85 2.83 13.54
N ALA A 90 12.95 3.37 14.06
CA ALA A 90 14.01 2.57 14.69
C ALA A 90 13.51 1.66 15.83
N ALA A 91 12.37 2.00 16.46
CA ALA A 91 11.72 1.20 17.50
C ALA A 91 10.75 0.12 16.93
N GLY A 92 10.50 0.14 15.62
CA GLY A 92 9.66 -0.83 14.91
C GLY A 92 8.23 -0.36 14.61
N ASP A 93 7.81 0.79 15.14
CA ASP A 93 6.46 1.34 14.93
C ASP A 93 6.24 1.77 13.49
N LEU A 94 5.01 1.61 12.98
CA LEU A 94 4.60 2.14 11.69
C LEU A 94 3.93 3.52 11.82
N LEU A 95 4.44 4.49 11.06
CA LEU A 95 3.91 5.85 10.97
C LEU A 95 3.38 6.11 9.56
N ASP A 96 2.18 6.67 9.47
CA ASP A 96 1.70 7.32 8.26
C ASP A 96 2.07 8.80 8.28
N VAL A 97 3.12 9.16 7.55
CA VAL A 97 3.61 10.53 7.44
C VAL A 97 2.87 11.33 6.35
N THR A 98 1.76 10.79 5.83
CA THR A 98 1.06 11.33 4.66
C THR A 98 -0.38 11.68 4.90
N TYR A 99 -1.13 10.78 5.53
CA TYR A 99 -2.54 10.96 5.83
C TYR A 99 -2.73 11.37 7.30
N ALA A 100 -3.73 12.20 7.54
CA ALA A 100 -4.26 12.42 8.88
C ALA A 100 -4.97 11.15 9.36
N ALA A 101 -5.16 11.01 10.66
CA ALA A 101 -5.82 9.85 11.22
C ALA A 101 -7.24 9.70 10.64
N PRO A 102 -7.58 8.55 10.04
CA PRO A 102 -8.92 8.26 9.57
C PRO A 102 -9.89 8.05 10.76
N SER A 103 -11.19 8.16 10.49
CA SER A 103 -12.24 7.84 11.48
C SER A 103 -12.47 6.33 11.67
N TYR A 104 -11.76 5.48 10.92
CA TYR A 104 -11.86 4.03 10.94
C TYR A 104 -10.46 3.41 11.00
N PRO A 105 -10.27 2.21 11.59
CA PRO A 105 -8.97 1.56 11.61
C PRO A 105 -8.47 1.23 10.21
N GLN A 106 -7.27 1.71 9.88
CA GLN A 106 -6.55 1.28 8.69
C GLN A 106 -5.57 0.16 9.01
N HIS A 107 -5.43 -0.74 8.04
CA HIS A 107 -4.59 -1.91 8.04
C HIS A 107 -3.67 -1.83 6.84
N PHE A 108 -2.40 -2.11 7.06
CA PHE A 108 -1.37 -2.04 6.04
C PHE A 108 -0.74 -3.40 5.82
N ILE A 109 -0.63 -3.82 4.57
CA ILE A 109 0.08 -5.03 4.17
C ILE A 109 1.37 -4.62 3.48
N GLU A 110 2.51 -5.04 4.03
CA GLU A 110 3.82 -4.79 3.43
C GLU A 110 3.97 -5.56 2.12
N HIS A 111 4.46 -4.90 1.06
CA HIS A 111 4.74 -5.55 -0.21
C HIS A 111 5.97 -6.44 -0.06
N PRO A 112 5.87 -7.76 -0.31
CA PRO A 112 6.98 -8.68 -0.10
C PRO A 112 8.08 -8.45 -1.14
N VAL A 113 9.33 -8.36 -0.67
CA VAL A 113 10.51 -8.18 -1.53
C VAL A 113 10.60 -9.25 -2.63
N ALA A 114 10.18 -10.48 -2.33
CA ALA A 114 10.18 -11.59 -3.28
C ALA A 114 9.18 -11.42 -4.44
N ALA A 115 8.16 -10.57 -4.31
CA ALA A 115 7.20 -10.27 -5.37
C ALA A 115 7.71 -9.24 -6.41
N GLY A 116 8.96 -8.80 -6.27
CA GLY A 116 9.60 -7.85 -7.19
C GLY A 116 9.49 -6.41 -6.73
N ASP A 117 9.96 -5.49 -7.58
CA ASP A 117 10.05 -4.07 -7.23
C ASP A 117 8.66 -3.42 -7.17
N PHE A 118 8.35 -2.85 -6.00
CA PHE A 118 7.08 -2.17 -5.75
C PHE A 118 6.87 -0.96 -6.67
N PHE A 119 7.90 -0.16 -6.92
CA PHE A 119 7.72 1.05 -7.74
C PHE A 119 7.54 0.74 -9.21
N ALA A 120 8.19 -0.30 -9.73
CA ALA A 120 7.89 -0.80 -11.07
C ALA A 120 6.39 -1.16 -11.20
N LEU A 121 5.82 -1.82 -10.19
CA LEU A 121 4.40 -2.19 -10.19
C LEU A 121 3.45 -0.98 -10.14
N VAL A 122 3.76 0.04 -9.34
CA VAL A 122 2.82 1.15 -9.07
C VAL A 122 3.08 2.42 -9.89
N ARG A 123 4.22 2.53 -10.58
CA ARG A 123 4.60 3.70 -11.41
C ARG A 123 4.79 3.40 -12.90
N ASP A 124 5.15 2.18 -13.30
CA ASP A 124 5.39 1.87 -14.72
C ASP A 124 4.08 1.60 -15.48
N GLU A 125 4.13 1.61 -16.82
CA GLU A 125 2.94 1.59 -17.68
C GLU A 125 2.44 0.15 -18.04
N PRO A 126 1.18 -0.21 -17.72
CA PRO A 126 0.19 0.58 -16.98
C PRO A 126 0.34 0.43 -15.45
N PRO A 127 0.19 1.52 -14.68
CA PRO A 127 0.44 1.48 -13.24
C PRO A 127 -0.70 0.75 -12.51
N VAL A 128 -0.35 0.10 -11.40
CA VAL A 128 -1.31 -0.54 -10.48
C VAL A 128 -1.36 0.24 -9.16
N PRO A 129 -2.00 1.42 -9.10
CA PRO A 129 -2.05 2.25 -7.89
C PRO A 129 -3.05 1.74 -6.84
N TYR A 130 -3.94 0.82 -7.22
CA TYR A 130 -4.88 0.18 -6.34
C TYR A 130 -5.26 -1.23 -6.83
N ILE A 131 -5.75 -2.04 -5.90
CA ILE A 131 -6.33 -3.36 -6.15
C ILE A 131 -7.62 -3.47 -5.34
N ASP A 132 -8.67 -3.94 -6.00
CA ASP A 132 -9.92 -4.30 -5.33
C ASP A 132 -9.87 -5.79 -4.98
N VAL A 133 -9.99 -6.11 -3.70
CA VAL A 133 -9.99 -7.49 -3.19
C VAL A 133 -11.42 -7.87 -2.87
N ALA A 134 -11.93 -8.90 -3.53
CA ALA A 134 -13.29 -9.38 -3.30
C ALA A 134 -13.45 -9.92 -1.87
N LEU A 135 -14.57 -9.59 -1.24
CA LEU A 135 -14.96 -10.23 0.00
C LEU A 135 -15.43 -11.66 -0.31
N PRO A 136 -15.10 -12.66 0.53
CA PRO A 136 -15.67 -14.00 0.36
C PRO A 136 -17.20 -13.92 0.46
N ASP A 137 -17.89 -14.65 -0.42
CA ASP A 137 -19.35 -14.74 -0.39
C ASP A 137 -19.81 -15.18 1.00
N ARG A 138 -20.64 -14.36 1.66
CA ARG A 138 -21.20 -14.63 2.99
C ARG A 138 -22.39 -15.62 2.93
N SER A 139 -22.27 -16.66 2.09
CA SER A 139 -23.32 -17.68 1.89
C SER A 139 -23.37 -18.65 3.06
#